data_AF-A0A383ACN2-F1
#
_entry.id   AF-A0A383ACN2-F1
#
_cell.length_a   1.000
_cell.length_b   1.000
_cell.length_c   1.000
_cell.angle_alpha   90.00
_cell.angle_beta   90.00
_cell.angle_gamma   90.00
#
_symmetry.space_group_name_H-M   'P 1'
#
loop_
_entity.id
_entity.type
_entity.pdbx_description
1 polymer ?
#
loop_
_entity_poly.entity_id
_entity_poly.type
_entity_poly.pdbx_seq_one_letter_code
_entity_poly.pdbx_strand_id
1 'polypeptide(L)'
;MIWAVVPYMLGIAVADTGWFPFWLALAACVALPALAYALKASRTVTLMPVLFGLGFANQAFHLSQIPAGDLRNQLGDGQQIVTLTGRLATTPEHRVSEINGEEYWRSMVELAVSEIETDTGRSAASGTVHVSAPFRLAKR
;
A
#
# COMPACT_ATOMS: atom_id res chain seq x y z
N MET A 1 -0.49 10.12 30.02
CA MET A 1 -0.35 9.28 28.82
C MET A 1 -0.83 9.98 27.55
N ILE A 2 -2.03 10.56 27.55
CA ILE A 2 -2.65 11.24 26.38
C ILE A 2 -1.73 12.29 25.71
N TRP A 3 -1.04 13.12 26.50
CA TRP A 3 -0.17 14.19 26.00
C TRP A 3 0.97 13.71 25.09
N ALA A 4 1.46 12.48 25.26
CA ALA A 4 2.50 11.92 24.39
C ALA A 4 1.92 11.25 23.13
N VAL A 5 0.67 10.76 23.22
CA VAL A 5 0.00 10.03 22.13
C VAL A 5 -0.52 10.99 21.06
N VAL A 6 -1.07 12.14 21.46
CA VAL A 6 -1.62 13.14 20.54
C VAL A 6 -0.62 13.62 19.48
N PRO A 7 0.60 14.09 19.83
CA PRO A 7 1.56 14.55 18.82
C PRO A 7 1.97 13.41 17.88
N TYR A 8 2.15 12.20 18.41
CA TYR A 8 2.49 11.01 17.61
C TYR A 8 1.41 10.69 16.58
N MET A 9 0.14 10.61 17.01
CA MET A 9 -1.00 10.36 16.12
C MET A 9 -1.18 11.47 15.08
N LEU A 10 -0.94 12.73 15.46
CA LEU A 10 -0.98 13.84 14.52
C LEU A 10 0.11 13.72 13.45
N GLY A 11 1.31 13.24 13.84
CA GLY A 11 2.38 12.92 12.89
C GLY A 11 1.95 11.89 11.85
N ILE A 12 1.30 10.81 12.28
CA ILE A 12 0.74 9.80 11.36
C ILE A 12 -0.28 10.43 10.42
N ALA A 13 -1.27 11.15 10.97
CA ALA A 13 -2.35 11.75 10.17
C ALA A 13 -1.82 12.72 9.11
N VAL A 14 -0.77 13.49 9.42
CA VAL A 14 -0.14 14.41 8.45
C VAL A 14 0.66 13.65 7.39
N ALA A 15 1.29 12.52 7.74
CA ALA A 15 1.96 11.69 6.75
C ALA A 15 0.97 11.03 5.77
N ASP A 16 -0.26 10.76 6.19
CA ASP A 16 -1.30 10.18 5.32
C ASP A 16 -1.84 11.17 4.27
N THR A 17 -1.66 12.48 4.46
CA THR A 17 -2.19 13.48 3.49
C THR A 17 -1.37 13.59 2.21
N GLY A 18 -0.18 12.99 2.12
CA GLY A 18 0.64 13.08 0.93
C GLY A 18 1.99 12.37 1.03
N TRP A 19 2.68 12.27 -0.12
CA TRP A 19 3.98 11.63 -0.17
C TRP A 19 5.08 12.55 0.39
N PHE A 20 5.84 12.05 1.36
CA PHE A 20 6.99 12.75 1.92
C PHE A 20 8.25 11.88 1.92
N PRO A 21 9.42 12.44 1.59
CA PRO A 21 10.67 11.70 1.62
C PRO A 21 11.08 11.37 3.06
N PHE A 22 11.01 10.07 3.40
CA PHE A 22 11.36 9.52 4.70
C PHE A 22 12.71 10.04 5.23
N TRP A 23 13.74 10.10 4.38
CA TRP A 23 15.09 10.52 4.80
C TRP A 23 15.14 11.95 5.32
N LEU A 24 14.36 12.87 4.75
CA LEU A 24 14.28 14.25 5.25
C LEU A 24 13.53 14.31 6.58
N ALA A 25 12.46 13.52 6.73
CA ALA A 25 11.70 13.40 7.97
C ALA A 25 12.58 12.86 9.11
N LEU A 26 13.33 11.78 8.84
CA LEU A 26 14.26 11.19 9.81
C LEU A 26 15.37 12.17 10.19
N ALA A 27 15.97 12.87 9.21
CA ALA A 27 17.00 13.86 9.48
C ALA A 27 16.48 14.98 10.39
N ALA A 28 15.26 15.47 10.15
CA ALA A 28 14.62 16.46 11.03
C ALA A 28 14.38 15.92 12.44
N CYS A 29 13.94 14.66 12.57
CA CYS A 29 13.72 14.01 13.86
C CYS A 29 14.99 13.87 14.70
N VAL A 30 16.17 13.78 14.07
CA VAL A 30 17.46 13.72 14.77
C VAL A 30 18.02 15.12 15.03
N ALA A 31 17.94 16.02 14.04
CA ALA A 31 18.50 17.36 14.13
C ALA A 31 17.79 18.24 15.17
N LEU A 32 16.46 18.17 15.24
CA LEU A 32 15.65 18.99 16.16
C LEU A 32 15.98 18.72 17.65
N PRO A 33 16.03 17.47 18.15
CA PRO A 33 16.43 17.21 19.53
C PRO A 33 17.91 17.55 19.78
N ALA A 34 18.81 17.34 18.82
CA ALA A 34 20.20 17.74 18.96
C ALA A 34 20.34 19.27 19.12
N LEU A 35 19.62 20.04 18.29
CA LEU A 35 19.57 21.50 18.38
C LEU A 35 18.93 21.96 19.70
N ALA A 36 17.82 21.35 20.10
CA ALA A 36 17.15 21.67 21.35
C ALA A 36 18.03 21.38 22.57
N TYR A 37 18.82 20.30 22.53
CA TYR A 37 19.82 19.99 23.55
C TYR A 37 20.92 21.06 23.60
N ALA A 38 21.48 21.44 22.45
CA ALA A 38 22.49 22.49 22.35
C ALA A 38 21.98 23.85 22.89
N LEU A 39 20.72 24.17 22.63
CA LEU A 39 20.04 25.38 23.11
C LEU A 39 19.52 25.29 24.54
N LYS A 40 19.72 24.16 25.25
CA LYS A 40 19.19 23.89 26.60
C LYS A 40 17.68 24.15 26.70
N ALA A 41 16.95 23.85 25.62
CA ALA A 41 15.51 24.03 25.56
C ALA A 41 14.80 23.12 26.58
N SER A 42 13.62 23.54 27.04
CA SER A 42 12.84 22.75 27.99
C SER A 42 12.45 21.40 27.38
N ARG A 43 12.47 20.35 28.22
CA ARG A 43 12.21 18.98 27.80
C ARG A 43 10.88 18.81 27.08
N THR A 44 9.84 19.55 27.50
CA THR A 44 8.50 19.52 26.89
C THR A 44 8.51 20.10 25.47
N VAL A 45 9.21 21.21 25.26
CA VAL A 45 9.36 21.86 23.94
C VAL A 45 10.15 20.96 22.98
N THR A 46 11.05 20.12 23.50
CA THR A 46 11.76 19.12 22.70
C THR A 46 10.95 17.87 22.43
N LEU A 47 10.20 17.36 23.42
CA LEU A 47 9.50 16.08 23.29
C LEU A 47 8.36 16.12 22.28
N MET A 48 7.59 17.21 22.24
CA MET A 48 6.40 17.31 21.38
C MET A 48 6.74 17.20 19.88
N PRO A 49 7.70 17.98 19.33
CA PRO A 49 8.12 17.84 17.93
C PRO A 49 8.77 16.49 17.64
N VAL A 50 9.49 15.91 18.61
CA VAL A 50 10.12 14.59 18.43
C VAL A 50 9.08 13.49 18.32
N LEU A 51 8.06 13.49 19.18
CA LEU A 51 6.97 12.50 19.13
C LEU A 51 6.16 12.65 17.84
N PHE A 52 5.87 13.89 17.43
CA PHE A 52 5.24 14.17 16.14
C PHE A 52 6.08 13.65 14.97
N GLY A 53 7.37 14.00 14.95
CA GLY A 53 8.30 13.58 13.92
C GLY A 53 8.44 12.07 13.86
N LEU A 54 8.45 11.39 15.01
CA LEU A 54 8.53 9.93 15.07
C LEU A 54 7.29 9.27 14.45
N GLY A 55 6.09 9.74 14.76
CA GLY A 55 4.85 9.25 14.15
C GLY A 55 4.82 9.50 12.64
N PHE A 56 5.21 10.70 12.22
CA PHE A 56 5.30 11.10 10.82
C PHE A 56 6.32 10.25 10.04
N ALA A 57 7.55 10.13 10.55
CA ALA A 57 8.61 9.38 9.88
C ALA A 57 8.29 7.87 9.83
N ASN A 58 7.69 7.32 10.88
CA ASN A 58 7.22 5.94 10.90
C ASN A 58 6.19 5.68 9.79
N GLN A 59 5.18 6.54 9.68
CA GLN A 59 4.15 6.39 8.66
C GLN A 59 4.69 6.64 7.25
N ALA A 60 5.52 7.66 7.06
CA ALA A 60 6.18 7.94 5.78
C ALA A 60 7.07 6.78 5.31
N PHE A 61 7.73 6.08 6.24
CA PHE A 61 8.50 4.87 5.93
C PHE A 61 7.61 3.75 5.41
N HIS A 62 6.50 3.45 6.10
CA HIS A 62 5.56 2.42 5.66
C HIS A 62 4.92 2.75 4.30
N LEU A 63 4.50 4.00 4.10
CA LEU A 63 3.94 4.44 2.82
C LEU A 63 4.98 4.41 1.68
N SER A 64 6.27 4.64 1.98
CA SER A 64 7.32 4.53 0.96
C SER A 64 7.61 3.10 0.49
N GLN A 65 7.24 2.09 1.28
CA GLN A 65 7.40 0.68 0.91
C GLN A 65 6.24 0.16 0.08
N ILE A 66 5.07 0.80 0.15
CA ILE A 66 3.92 0.46 -0.68
C ILE A 66 4.08 1.21 -2.00
N PRO A 67 4.19 0.52 -3.15
CA PRO A 67 4.24 1.19 -4.43
C PRO A 67 3.04 2.14 -4.60
N ALA A 68 3.24 3.34 -5.13
CA ALA A 68 2.13 4.28 -5.38
C ALA A 68 1.07 3.67 -6.31
N GLY A 69 1.50 2.76 -7.20
CA GLY A 69 0.62 1.97 -8.06
C GLY A 69 0.21 0.63 -7.45
N ASP A 70 0.35 0.36 -6.15
CA ASP A 70 -0.13 -0.90 -5.58
C ASP A 70 -1.64 -1.03 -5.83
N LEU A 71 -2.05 -2.18 -6.36
CA LEU A 71 -3.43 -2.48 -6.69
C LEU A 71 -4.38 -2.23 -5.50
N ARG A 72 -3.93 -2.49 -4.27
CA ARG A 72 -4.71 -2.28 -3.05
C ARG A 72 -5.04 -0.82 -2.80
N ASN A 73 -4.16 0.10 -3.21
CA ASN A 73 -4.40 1.53 -3.08
C ASN A 73 -5.41 2.05 -4.11
N GLN A 74 -5.62 1.32 -5.22
CA GLN A 74 -6.50 1.72 -6.32
C GLN A 74 -7.95 1.22 -6.15
N LEU A 75 -8.16 0.09 -5.48
CA LEU A 75 -9.50 -0.51 -5.37
C LEU A 75 -10.37 0.08 -4.25
N GLY A 76 -9.81 0.83 -3.30
CA GLY A 76 -10.54 1.37 -2.15
C GLY A 76 -11.13 0.29 -1.24
N ASP A 77 -11.94 0.69 -0.26
CA ASP A 77 -12.56 -0.22 0.72
C ASP A 77 -13.89 -0.85 0.23
N GLY A 78 -14.39 -0.42 -0.92
CA GLY A 78 -15.68 -0.84 -1.47
C GLY A 78 -15.57 -2.03 -2.43
N GLN A 79 -16.64 -2.81 -2.54
CA GLN A 79 -16.73 -3.83 -3.58
C GLN A 79 -17.11 -3.17 -4.92
N GLN A 80 -16.27 -3.34 -5.93
CA GLN A 80 -16.51 -2.85 -7.30
C GLN A 80 -16.05 -3.88 -8.33
N ILE A 81 -16.69 -3.87 -9.50
CA ILE A 81 -16.27 -4.66 -10.66
C ILE A 81 -15.25 -3.81 -11.42
N VAL A 82 -14.07 -4.37 -11.66
CA VAL A 82 -12.96 -3.67 -12.33
C VAL A 82 -12.42 -4.52 -13.47
N THR A 83 -11.82 -3.86 -14.45
CA THR A 83 -11.06 -4.53 -15.51
C THR A 83 -9.57 -4.44 -15.19
N LEU A 84 -8.89 -5.58 -15.20
CA LEU A 84 -7.44 -5.66 -14.97
C LEU A 84 -6.73 -6.04 -16.27
N THR A 85 -5.70 -5.27 -16.61
CA THR A 85 -4.81 -5.56 -17.74
C THR A 85 -3.43 -5.90 -17.21
N GLY A 86 -2.82 -6.95 -17.76
CA GLY A 86 -1.53 -7.43 -17.31
C GLY A 86 -0.98 -8.59 -18.11
N ARG A 87 0.13 -9.14 -17.65
CA ARG A 87 0.76 -10.32 -18.22
C ARG A 87 0.49 -11.53 -17.35
N LEU A 88 0.21 -12.67 -17.95
CA LEU A 88 0.16 -13.94 -17.22
C LEU A 88 1.55 -14.22 -16.62
N ALA A 89 1.64 -14.24 -15.30
CA ALA A 89 2.86 -14.47 -14.54
C ALA A 89 3.22 -15.97 -14.50
N THR A 90 2.20 -16.82 -14.47
CA THR A 90 2.33 -18.28 -14.47
C THR A 90 1.70 -18.89 -15.73
N THR A 91 2.08 -20.13 -16.03
CA THR A 91 1.39 -20.92 -17.06
C THR A 91 0.03 -21.34 -16.48
N PRO A 92 -1.09 -21.18 -17.20
CA PRO A 92 -2.39 -21.58 -16.68
C PRO A 92 -2.42 -23.05 -16.27
N GLU A 93 -2.83 -23.30 -15.04
CA GLU A 93 -3.12 -24.64 -14.55
C GLU A 93 -4.57 -24.99 -14.86
N HIS A 94 -4.80 -26.22 -15.33
CA HIS A 94 -6.13 -26.70 -15.68
C HIS A 94 -6.56 -27.78 -14.69
N ARG A 95 -7.68 -27.54 -14.01
CA ARG A 95 -8.35 -28.53 -13.17
C ARG A 95 -9.68 -28.92 -13.80
N VAL A 96 -9.87 -30.22 -13.98
CA VAL A 96 -11.16 -30.81 -14.36
C VAL A 96 -11.74 -31.45 -13.11
N SER A 97 -13.01 -31.17 -12.83
CA SER A 97 -13.75 -31.80 -11.74
C SER A 97 -15.10 -32.27 -12.24
N GLU A 98 -15.47 -33.50 -11.94
CA GLU A 98 -16.83 -33.99 -12.17
C GLU A 98 -17.70 -33.65 -10.96
N ILE A 99 -18.81 -32.94 -11.19
CA ILE A 99 -19.80 -32.60 -10.17
C ILE A 99 -21.16 -32.97 -10.73
N ASN A 100 -21.89 -33.86 -10.06
CA ASN A 100 -23.21 -34.34 -10.48
C ASN A 100 -23.27 -34.94 -11.90
N GLY A 101 -22.19 -35.59 -12.36
CA GLY A 101 -22.10 -36.17 -13.70
C GLY A 101 -21.79 -35.15 -14.81
N GLU A 102 -21.57 -33.89 -14.45
CA GLU A 102 -21.13 -32.84 -15.37
C GLU A 102 -19.63 -32.54 -15.18
N GLU A 103 -18.90 -32.40 -16.29
CA GLU A 103 -17.50 -31.99 -16.27
C GLU A 103 -17.36 -30.47 -16.13
N TYR A 104 -16.76 -30.02 -15.04
CA TYR A 104 -16.41 -28.63 -14.80
C TYR A 104 -14.92 -28.39 -15.07
N TRP A 105 -14.65 -27.47 -15.99
CA TRP A 105 -13.31 -27.00 -16.30
C TRP A 105 -13.02 -25.72 -15.52
N ARG A 106 -11.85 -25.67 -14.86
CA ARG A 106 -11.36 -24.45 -14.23
C ARG A 106 -9.90 -24.23 -14.59
N SER A 107 -9.60 -23.06 -15.13
CA SER A 107 -8.25 -22.56 -15.30
C SER A 107 -7.89 -21.64 -14.15
N MET A 108 -6.72 -21.85 -13.54
CA MET A 108 -6.12 -20.95 -12.55
C MET A 108 -4.85 -20.36 -13.11
N VAL A 109 -4.66 -19.05 -12.94
CA VAL A 109 -3.44 -18.36 -13.39
C VAL A 109 -3.18 -17.14 -12.52
N GLU A 110 -1.91 -16.79 -12.35
CA GLU A 110 -1.51 -15.53 -11.75
C GLU A 110 -1.37 -14.45 -12.84
N LEU A 111 -2.02 -13.32 -12.64
CA LEU A 111 -1.91 -12.14 -13.50
C LEU A 111 -1.01 -11.11 -12.81
N ALA A 112 0.13 -10.79 -13.42
CA ALA A 112 0.92 -9.62 -13.06
C ALA A 112 0.27 -8.38 -13.67
N VAL A 113 -0.37 -7.58 -12.84
CA VAL A 113 -1.16 -6.41 -13.24
C VAL A 113 -0.24 -5.26 -13.63
N SER A 114 -0.58 -4.58 -14.73
CA SER A 114 0.05 -3.33 -15.16
C SER A 114 -0.91 -2.14 -15.17
N GLU A 115 -2.22 -2.41 -15.23
CA GLU A 115 -3.25 -1.38 -15.35
C GLU A 115 -4.59 -1.87 -14.77
N ILE A 116 -5.32 -0.94 -14.15
CA ILE A 116 -6.67 -1.13 -13.65
C ILE A 116 -7.60 -0.10 -14.30
N GLU A 117 -8.80 -0.54 -14.63
CA GLU A 117 -9.89 0.31 -15.11
C GLU A 117 -11.09 0.14 -14.19
N THR A 118 -11.55 1.27 -13.66
CA THR A 118 -12.71 1.42 -12.77
C THR A 118 -13.73 2.34 -13.43
N ASP A 119 -14.89 2.54 -12.80
CA ASP A 119 -15.92 3.50 -13.28
C ASP A 119 -15.40 4.94 -13.38
N THR A 120 -14.34 5.27 -12.64
CA THR A 120 -13.70 6.60 -12.65
C THR A 120 -12.64 6.74 -13.73
N GLY A 121 -12.29 5.64 -14.41
CA GLY A 121 -11.31 5.61 -15.49
C GLY A 121 -10.18 4.62 -15.24
N ARG A 122 -9.13 4.79 -16.05
CA ARG A 122 -8.01 3.87 -16.19
C ARG A 122 -6.75 4.45 -15.53
N SER A 123 -5.99 3.61 -14.83
CA SER A 123 -4.79 4.01 -14.10
C SER A 123 -3.75 2.89 -14.07
N ALA A 124 -2.48 3.28 -14.03
CA ALA A 124 -1.39 2.32 -13.86
C ALA A 124 -1.49 1.64 -12.49
N ALA A 125 -1.29 0.33 -12.48
CA ALA A 125 -1.32 -0.47 -11.26
C ALA A 125 -0.25 -1.58 -11.30
N SER A 126 0.08 -2.09 -10.12
CA SER A 126 1.13 -3.08 -9.89
C SER A 126 0.68 -4.03 -8.80
N GLY A 127 0.98 -5.32 -8.98
CA GLY A 127 0.59 -6.38 -8.07
C GLY A 127 0.32 -7.67 -8.82
N THR A 128 0.00 -8.73 -8.07
CA THR A 128 -0.37 -10.03 -8.61
C THR A 128 -1.77 -10.42 -8.14
N VAL A 129 -2.59 -10.91 -9.07
CA VAL A 129 -3.96 -11.38 -8.80
C VAL A 129 -4.11 -12.82 -9.27
N HIS A 130 -4.72 -13.66 -8.43
CA HIS A 130 -5.14 -14.99 -8.85
C HIS A 130 -6.45 -14.92 -9.63
N VAL A 131 -6.41 -15.40 -10.86
CA VAL A 131 -7.57 -15.44 -11.76
C VAL A 131 -8.03 -16.88 -11.91
N SER A 132 -9.34 -17.07 -11.74
CA SER A 132 -10.02 -18.35 -11.99
C SER A 132 -11.02 -18.17 -13.12
N ALA A 133 -10.84 -18.89 -14.23
CA ALA A 133 -11.76 -18.88 -15.37
C ALA A 133 -12.47 -20.23 -15.53
N PRO A 134 -13.77 -20.25 -15.89
CA PRO A 134 -14.53 -21.49 -16.09
C PRO A 134 -14.25 -22.16 -17.46
N PHE A 135 -13.22 -21.71 -18.17
CA PHE A 135 -12.84 -22.22 -19.49
C PHE A 135 -11.32 -22.32 -19.60
N ARG A 136 -10.86 -23.09 -20.58
CA ARG A 136 -9.44 -23.31 -20.81
C ARG A 136 -8.77 -22.02 -21.28
N LEU A 137 -7.89 -21.47 -20.44
CA LEU A 137 -6.99 -20.39 -20.84
C LEU A 137 -5.81 -20.98 -21.64
N ALA A 138 -5.82 -20.78 -22.96
CA ALA A 138 -4.70 -21.17 -23.82
C ALA A 138 -3.75 -19.98 -24.03
N LYS A 139 -2.44 -20.24 -23.99
CA LYS A 139 -1.43 -19.29 -24.42
C LYS A 139 -1.49 -19.21 -25.94
N ARG A 140 -1.82 -18.03 -26.49
CA ARG A 140 -1.82 -17.78 -27.94
C ARG A 140 -0.40 -17.49 -28.44
#